data_AF-A0A2V5MVR9-F1
#
_entry.id   AF-A0A2V5MVR9-F1
#
_cell.length_a   1.000
_cell.length_b   1.000
_cell.length_c   1.000
_cell.angle_alpha   90.00
_cell.angle_beta   90.00
_cell.angle_gamma   90.00
#
_symmetry.space_group_name_H-M   'P 1'
#
loop_
_entity.id
_entity.type
_entity.pdbx_description
1 polymer ?
#
loop_
_entity_poly.entity_id
_entity_poly.type
_entity_poly.pdbx_seq_one_letter_code
_entity_poly.pdbx_strand_id
1 'polypeptide(L)'
;MSRYDGRSFQNFSTNNGLPVNRFWGLIIAANGDVWLRTFFGSGGVVRYDGAQFHRYTTTDGLADDAAWCARESPGGLLWFGSGNGLTRFDGKTFTVFTKNKDRLGSAVAADILSDRDGVLWIAGEDGVTRHDSVDELWSTLPAQDITLGNNIAAVVQDQRGDFWFGSRGNLTRYTPSRAQPRSPQITVVAEKEFDEHESVAELTAGRRAVLKLSVVDLKTRAESRRFRWQFASDKSSIDASRHARGWLPARRETQFEWQTNRAGTYSLAVQYIDRDLNYSSPTFLTLRVSPVWYANAWITVPGGGAALGLVGWAFIARSLVIRRKREAEQLRERLLEQERRARELLQAKNAELEKATAAAQAASKAKSAFLANMSH
;
A
#
# COMPACT_ATOMS: atom_id res chain seq x y z
N MET A 1 -10.77 -43.04 -31.82
CA MET A 1 -11.67 -41.91 -32.12
C MET A 1 -12.28 -42.14 -33.49
N SER A 2 -13.56 -41.86 -33.68
CA SER A 2 -14.19 -41.92 -35.01
C SER A 2 -14.79 -40.55 -35.33
N ARG A 3 -14.51 -40.04 -36.53
CA ARG A 3 -15.06 -38.78 -37.04
C ARG A 3 -16.02 -39.10 -38.18
N TYR A 4 -17.24 -38.59 -38.10
CA TYR A 4 -18.23 -38.69 -39.18
C TYR A 4 -18.32 -37.36 -39.91
N ASP A 5 -18.14 -37.36 -41.22
CA ASP A 5 -18.20 -36.16 -42.07
C ASP A 5 -19.60 -35.90 -42.67
N GLY A 6 -20.60 -36.69 -42.26
CA GLY A 6 -21.94 -36.67 -42.86
C GLY A 6 -22.16 -37.75 -43.92
N ARG A 7 -21.11 -38.45 -44.37
CA ARG A 7 -21.16 -39.54 -45.37
C ARG A 7 -20.41 -40.79 -44.96
N SER A 8 -19.26 -40.66 -44.31
CA SER A 8 -18.37 -41.77 -43.96
C SER A 8 -17.70 -41.57 -42.60
N PHE A 9 -17.30 -42.67 -41.96
CA PHE A 9 -16.53 -42.65 -40.73
C PHE A 9 -15.04 -42.77 -41.02
N GLN A 10 -14.27 -41.80 -40.55
CA GLN A 10 -12.83 -41.90 -40.44
C GLN A 10 -12.45 -42.36 -39.03
N ASN A 11 -11.76 -43.50 -38.93
CA ASN A 11 -11.36 -44.08 -37.65
C ASN A 11 -9.89 -43.78 -37.36
N PHE A 12 -9.60 -43.39 -36.12
CA PHE A 12 -8.28 -43.09 -35.60
C PHE A 12 -7.94 -43.99 -34.40
N SER A 13 -6.74 -44.57 -34.41
CA SER A 13 -6.11 -45.44 -33.43
C SER A 13 -4.58 -45.21 -33.40
N THR A 14 -3.89 -45.87 -32.49
CA THR A 14 -2.41 -45.87 -32.45
C THR A 14 -1.75 -46.32 -33.74
N ASN A 15 -2.44 -47.10 -34.57
CA ASN A 15 -1.90 -47.56 -35.85
C ASN A 15 -1.97 -46.48 -36.94
N ASN A 16 -2.66 -45.37 -36.73
CA ASN A 16 -2.79 -44.29 -37.71
C ASN A 16 -2.66 -42.89 -37.09
N GLY A 17 -1.79 -42.77 -36.08
CA GLY A 17 -1.28 -41.49 -35.58
C GLY A 17 -1.86 -41.01 -34.25
N LEU A 18 -2.83 -41.72 -33.66
CA LEU A 18 -3.37 -41.35 -32.35
C LEU A 18 -2.40 -41.78 -31.23
N PRO A 19 -1.92 -40.88 -30.36
CA PRO A 19 -0.89 -41.23 -29.37
C PRO A 19 -1.31 -42.28 -28.33
N VAL A 20 -2.60 -42.33 -27.98
CA VAL A 20 -3.17 -43.30 -27.04
C VAL A 20 -4.58 -43.70 -27.49
N ASN A 21 -5.06 -44.90 -27.14
CA ASN A 21 -6.38 -45.39 -27.60
C ASN A 21 -7.51 -45.18 -26.58
N ARG A 22 -7.20 -44.78 -25.34
CA ARG A 22 -8.19 -44.68 -24.26
C ARG A 22 -8.34 -43.22 -23.83
N PHE A 23 -9.46 -42.62 -24.23
CA PHE A 23 -9.88 -41.29 -23.79
C PHE A 23 -11.24 -41.38 -23.12
N TRP A 24 -11.52 -40.42 -22.24
CA TRP A 24 -12.74 -40.39 -21.45
C TRP A 24 -13.71 -39.29 -21.89
N GLY A 25 -13.20 -38.29 -22.58
CA GLY A 25 -14.02 -37.21 -23.11
C GLY A 25 -13.26 -36.39 -24.12
N LEU A 26 -14.00 -35.50 -24.76
CA LEU A 26 -13.47 -34.52 -25.68
C LEU A 26 -14.16 -33.18 -25.49
N ILE A 27 -13.49 -32.11 -25.90
CA ILE A 27 -14.09 -30.81 -26.17
C ILE A 27 -13.68 -30.37 -27.58
N ILE A 28 -14.53 -29.58 -28.22
CA ILE A 28 -14.21 -28.90 -29.46
C ILE A 28 -13.98 -27.45 -29.08
N ALA A 29 -12.78 -26.95 -29.31
CA ALA A 29 -12.43 -25.56 -29.06
C ALA A 29 -13.05 -24.65 -30.13
N ALA A 30 -13.19 -23.35 -29.86
CA ALA A 30 -13.81 -22.39 -30.76
C ALA A 30 -13.08 -22.28 -32.12
N ASN A 31 -11.78 -22.58 -32.14
CA ASN A 31 -10.98 -22.62 -33.37
C ASN A 31 -11.19 -23.90 -34.21
N GLY A 32 -12.02 -24.84 -33.74
CA GLY A 32 -12.32 -26.12 -34.40
C GLY A 32 -11.44 -27.29 -33.97
N ASP A 33 -10.42 -27.06 -33.14
CA ASP A 33 -9.55 -28.14 -32.65
C ASP A 33 -10.30 -29.08 -31.72
N VAL A 34 -10.02 -30.37 -31.82
CA VAL A 34 -10.58 -31.38 -30.92
C VAL A 34 -9.54 -31.70 -29.85
N TRP A 35 -9.92 -31.51 -28.59
CA TRP A 35 -9.08 -31.82 -27.44
C TRP A 35 -9.63 -33.05 -26.73
N LEU A 36 -8.84 -34.11 -26.71
CA LEU A 36 -9.13 -35.41 -26.11
C LEU A 36 -8.45 -35.49 -24.75
N ARG A 37 -9.18 -35.94 -23.73
CA ARG A 37 -8.68 -36.06 -22.35
C ARG A 37 -8.70 -37.50 -21.86
N THR A 38 -7.70 -37.86 -21.06
CA THR A 38 -7.60 -39.19 -20.44
C THR A 38 -7.91 -39.14 -18.95
N PHE A 39 -8.78 -40.04 -18.47
CA PHE A 39 -9.19 -40.07 -17.06
C PHE A 39 -8.23 -40.86 -16.16
N PHE A 40 -7.54 -41.86 -16.72
CA PHE A 40 -6.58 -42.70 -16.00
C PHE A 40 -5.31 -42.91 -16.83
N GLY A 41 -4.18 -43.05 -16.13
CA GLY A 41 -2.88 -43.36 -16.71
C GLY A 41 -2.13 -42.13 -17.23
N SER A 42 -0.95 -42.37 -17.80
CA SER A 42 -0.06 -41.34 -18.34
C SER A 42 -0.48 -40.91 -19.75
N GLY A 43 -1.79 -40.81 -20.04
CA GLY A 43 -2.28 -40.58 -21.40
C GLY A 43 -2.10 -39.14 -21.89
N GLY A 44 -2.13 -38.18 -20.96
CA GLY A 44 -2.03 -36.77 -21.23
C GLY A 44 -3.29 -36.19 -21.87
N VAL A 45 -3.14 -35.01 -22.44
CA VAL A 45 -4.14 -34.37 -23.27
C VAL A 45 -3.68 -34.44 -24.72
N VAL A 46 -4.59 -34.79 -25.65
CA VAL A 46 -4.28 -34.87 -27.08
C VAL A 46 -5.09 -33.85 -27.85
N ARG A 47 -4.43 -32.94 -28.55
CA ARG A 47 -5.03 -32.00 -29.50
C ARG A 47 -5.02 -32.59 -30.90
N TYR A 48 -6.13 -32.49 -31.61
CA TYR A 48 -6.25 -32.76 -33.03
C TYR A 48 -6.64 -31.48 -33.76
N ASP A 49 -5.76 -31.00 -34.64
CA ASP A 49 -5.92 -29.75 -35.40
C ASP A 49 -6.62 -29.94 -36.75
N GLY A 50 -7.16 -31.14 -37.00
CA GLY A 50 -7.74 -31.52 -38.29
C GLY A 50 -6.76 -32.23 -39.23
N ALA A 51 -5.46 -32.19 -38.94
CA ALA A 51 -4.41 -32.87 -39.71
C ALA A 51 -3.56 -33.82 -38.85
N GLN A 52 -3.11 -33.36 -37.68
CA GLN A 52 -2.15 -34.04 -36.82
C GLN A 52 -2.63 -34.13 -35.37
N PHE A 53 -2.13 -35.14 -34.66
CA PHE A 53 -2.33 -35.29 -33.22
C PHE A 53 -1.09 -34.82 -32.46
N HIS A 54 -1.31 -33.94 -31.49
CA HIS A 54 -0.28 -33.44 -30.59
C HIS A 54 -0.62 -33.86 -29.17
N ARG A 55 0.28 -34.59 -28.51
CA ARG A 55 0.11 -35.04 -27.13
C ARG A 55 0.89 -34.14 -26.19
N TYR A 56 0.25 -33.76 -25.09
CA TYR A 56 0.81 -32.98 -24.01
C TYR A 56 0.72 -33.77 -22.70
N THR A 57 1.80 -33.75 -21.93
CA THR A 57 1.94 -34.39 -20.62
C THR A 57 2.48 -33.42 -19.57
N THR A 58 2.70 -33.91 -18.36
CA THR A 58 3.39 -33.21 -17.27
C THR A 58 4.76 -32.66 -17.68
N THR A 59 5.47 -33.33 -18.60
CA THR A 59 6.73 -32.82 -19.18
C THR A 59 6.55 -31.54 -19.99
N ASP A 60 5.34 -31.30 -20.53
CA ASP A 60 4.98 -30.10 -21.29
C ASP A 60 4.34 -29.03 -20.41
N GLY A 61 4.11 -29.33 -19.13
CA GLY A 61 3.56 -28.40 -18.14
C GLY A 61 2.11 -28.68 -17.71
N LEU A 62 1.53 -29.84 -18.01
CA LEU A 62 0.27 -30.25 -17.39
C LEU A 62 0.47 -30.50 -15.87
N ALA A 63 -0.58 -30.25 -15.08
CA ALA A 63 -0.59 -30.57 -13.66
C ALA A 63 -0.57 -32.09 -13.40
N ASP A 64 -1.19 -32.86 -14.31
CA ASP A 64 -1.26 -34.32 -14.29
C ASP A 64 -1.41 -34.83 -15.72
N ASP A 65 -0.96 -36.05 -15.98
CA ASP A 65 -1.23 -36.74 -17.24
C ASP A 65 -2.67 -37.27 -17.31
N ALA A 66 -3.38 -37.34 -16.18
CA ALA A 66 -4.79 -37.69 -16.10
C ALA A 66 -5.70 -36.45 -16.03
N ALA A 67 -6.04 -35.88 -17.18
CA ALA A 67 -7.02 -34.79 -17.28
C ALA A 67 -8.48 -35.31 -17.16
N TRP A 68 -9.09 -35.09 -16.00
CA TRP A 68 -10.43 -35.55 -15.67
C TRP A 68 -11.54 -34.73 -16.30
N CYS A 69 -11.30 -33.44 -16.51
CA CYS A 69 -12.25 -32.54 -17.18
C CYS A 69 -11.50 -31.54 -18.05
N ALA A 70 -12.21 -30.97 -19.02
CA ALA A 70 -11.67 -29.92 -19.88
C ALA A 70 -12.77 -28.91 -20.21
N ARG A 71 -12.41 -27.63 -20.32
CA ARG A 71 -13.32 -26.53 -20.66
C ARG A 71 -12.57 -25.40 -21.34
N GLU A 72 -13.17 -24.80 -22.37
CA GLU A 72 -12.69 -23.52 -22.91
C GLU A 72 -13.40 -22.39 -22.17
N SER A 73 -12.65 -21.38 -21.73
CA SER A 73 -13.23 -20.15 -21.18
C SER A 73 -13.68 -19.21 -22.31
N PRO A 74 -14.56 -18.23 -22.05
CA PRO A 74 -15.01 -17.29 -23.08
C PRO A 74 -13.88 -16.49 -23.74
N GLY A 75 -12.73 -16.35 -23.07
CA GLY A 75 -11.53 -15.72 -23.62
C GLY A 75 -10.69 -16.62 -24.54
N GLY A 76 -11.13 -17.85 -24.83
CA GLY A 76 -10.41 -18.82 -25.68
C GLY A 76 -9.28 -19.57 -24.96
N LEU A 77 -9.19 -19.46 -23.63
CA LEU A 77 -8.20 -20.21 -22.85
C LEU A 77 -8.75 -21.60 -22.56
N LEU A 78 -7.90 -22.61 -22.72
CA LEU A 78 -8.28 -23.99 -22.42
C LEU A 78 -7.89 -24.34 -20.99
N TRP A 79 -8.79 -25.01 -20.29
CA TRP A 79 -8.64 -25.40 -18.90
C TRP A 79 -8.80 -26.90 -18.77
N PHE A 80 -7.90 -27.53 -18.02
CA PHE A 80 -7.88 -28.97 -17.79
C PHE A 80 -7.81 -29.22 -16.28
N GLY A 81 -8.81 -29.89 -15.73
CA GLY A 81 -8.82 -30.27 -14.32
C GLY A 81 -8.34 -31.71 -14.14
N SER A 82 -7.60 -31.96 -13.07
CA SER A 82 -7.06 -33.26 -12.71
C SER A 82 -7.08 -33.50 -11.21
N GLY A 83 -6.61 -34.68 -10.79
CA GLY A 83 -6.41 -35.01 -9.38
C GLY A 83 -5.29 -34.22 -8.69
N ASN A 84 -4.40 -33.59 -9.47
CA ASN A 84 -3.26 -32.82 -8.95
C ASN A 84 -3.34 -31.32 -9.26
N GLY A 85 -4.50 -30.83 -9.69
CA GLY A 85 -4.79 -29.41 -9.78
C GLY A 85 -5.50 -29.02 -11.07
N LEU A 86 -5.34 -27.75 -11.42
CA LEU A 86 -5.94 -27.14 -12.61
C LEU A 86 -4.83 -26.63 -13.52
N THR A 87 -4.93 -26.91 -14.82
CA THR A 87 -4.01 -26.39 -15.83
C THR A 87 -4.75 -25.47 -16.78
N ARG A 88 -4.16 -24.32 -17.08
CA ARG A 88 -4.59 -23.39 -18.14
C ARG A 88 -3.62 -23.45 -19.30
N PHE A 89 -4.13 -23.43 -20.52
CA PHE A 89 -3.37 -23.34 -21.75
C PHE A 89 -3.81 -22.13 -22.56
N ASP A 90 -2.86 -21.24 -22.88
CA ASP A 90 -3.10 -20.00 -23.64
C ASP A 90 -2.88 -20.14 -25.15
N GLY A 91 -2.71 -21.38 -25.64
CA GLY A 91 -2.33 -21.69 -27.02
C GLY A 91 -0.83 -21.88 -27.21
N LYS A 92 0.00 -21.50 -26.24
CA LYS A 92 1.47 -21.62 -26.28
C LYS A 92 2.05 -22.26 -25.02
N THR A 93 1.57 -21.85 -23.84
CA THR A 93 2.13 -22.20 -22.55
C THR A 93 1.07 -22.79 -21.63
N PHE A 94 1.47 -23.78 -20.83
CA PHE A 94 0.67 -24.33 -19.76
C PHE A 94 1.02 -23.63 -18.44
N THR A 95 0.01 -23.17 -17.72
CA THR A 95 0.11 -22.62 -16.37
C THR A 95 -0.63 -23.54 -15.40
N VAL A 96 0.05 -24.03 -14.37
CA VAL A 96 -0.53 -24.92 -13.36
C VAL A 96 -0.96 -24.12 -12.13
N PHE A 97 -2.12 -24.46 -11.59
CA PHE A 97 -2.67 -23.93 -10.35
C PHE A 97 -2.93 -25.08 -9.38
N THR A 98 -2.32 -24.99 -8.20
CA THR A 98 -2.42 -25.97 -7.12
C THR A 98 -2.91 -25.34 -5.82
N LYS A 99 -3.45 -26.14 -4.90
CA LYS A 99 -3.93 -25.66 -3.58
C LYS A 99 -2.85 -24.97 -2.74
N ASN A 100 -1.64 -25.54 -2.74
CA ASN A 100 -0.58 -25.15 -1.80
C ASN A 100 0.24 -23.94 -2.24
N LYS A 101 0.24 -23.64 -3.54
CA LYS A 101 1.03 -22.54 -4.11
C LYS A 101 0.16 -21.42 -4.66
N ASP A 102 -1.06 -21.74 -5.08
CA ASP A 102 -1.85 -20.86 -5.93
C ASP A 102 -3.25 -20.60 -5.36
N ARG A 103 -4.14 -20.13 -6.23
CA ARG A 103 -5.46 -19.60 -5.87
C ARG A 103 -6.57 -20.67 -5.91
N LEU A 104 -6.22 -21.92 -6.23
CA LEU A 104 -7.17 -23.04 -6.29
C LEU A 104 -7.55 -23.48 -4.87
N GLY A 105 -8.84 -23.57 -4.59
CA GLY A 105 -9.35 -23.90 -3.25
C GLY A 105 -9.19 -25.37 -2.86
N SER A 106 -8.91 -26.26 -3.83
CA SER A 106 -8.75 -27.69 -3.63
C SER A 106 -7.55 -28.22 -4.40
N ALA A 107 -7.02 -29.38 -3.98
CA ALA A 107 -5.94 -30.06 -4.72
C ALA A 107 -6.45 -30.69 -6.01
N VAL A 108 -7.75 -30.97 -6.06
CA VAL A 108 -8.44 -31.64 -7.16
C VAL A 108 -9.32 -30.64 -7.91
N ALA A 109 -9.27 -30.71 -9.24
CA ALA A 109 -10.25 -30.06 -10.13
C ALA A 109 -11.05 -31.17 -10.84
N ALA A 110 -12.17 -31.56 -10.25
CA ALA A 110 -13.00 -32.69 -10.70
C ALA A 110 -13.85 -32.34 -11.92
N ASP A 111 -14.39 -31.12 -11.96
CA ASP A 111 -15.22 -30.64 -13.06
C ASP A 111 -15.05 -29.12 -13.25
N ILE A 112 -15.27 -28.64 -14.47
CA ILE A 112 -15.17 -27.22 -14.83
C ILE A 112 -16.36 -26.81 -15.68
N LEU A 113 -17.13 -25.86 -15.17
CA LEU A 113 -18.21 -25.19 -15.87
C LEU A 113 -17.84 -23.74 -16.14
N SER A 114 -18.08 -23.25 -17.36
CA SER A 114 -18.15 -21.80 -17.60
C SER A 114 -19.61 -21.37 -17.48
N ASP A 115 -19.90 -20.43 -16.60
CA ASP A 115 -21.24 -19.87 -16.49
C ASP A 115 -21.54 -18.83 -17.58
N ARG A 116 -22.79 -18.35 -17.60
CA ARG A 116 -23.28 -17.33 -18.54
C ARG A 116 -22.60 -15.97 -18.41
N ASP A 117 -22.01 -15.67 -17.26
CA ASP A 117 -21.30 -14.42 -16.99
C ASP A 117 -19.78 -14.57 -17.25
N GLY A 118 -19.37 -15.73 -17.78
CA GLY A 118 -17.99 -16.05 -18.13
C GLY A 118 -17.08 -16.39 -16.95
N VAL A 119 -17.66 -16.66 -15.78
CA VAL A 119 -16.93 -17.14 -14.61
C VAL A 119 -16.79 -18.65 -14.71
N LEU A 120 -15.58 -19.15 -14.48
CA LEU A 120 -15.33 -20.57 -14.37
C LEU A 120 -15.67 -21.04 -12.95
N TRP A 121 -16.41 -22.14 -12.84
CA TRP A 121 -16.71 -22.86 -11.62
C TRP A 121 -15.96 -24.18 -11.67
N ILE A 122 -15.00 -24.36 -10.76
CA ILE A 122 -14.13 -25.51 -10.66
C ILE A 122 -14.51 -26.28 -9.40
N ALA A 123 -15.10 -27.46 -9.59
CA ALA A 123 -15.48 -28.36 -8.51
C ALA A 123 -14.25 -29.12 -8.00
N GLY A 124 -14.16 -29.31 -6.69
CA GLY A 124 -13.07 -30.04 -6.04
C GLY A 124 -13.47 -30.68 -4.72
N GLU A 125 -12.49 -31.29 -4.06
CA GLU A 125 -12.70 -32.01 -2.81
C GLU A 125 -13.12 -31.10 -1.65
N ASP A 126 -12.53 -29.91 -1.61
CA ASP A 126 -12.69 -28.94 -0.53
C ASP A 126 -13.77 -27.88 -0.80
N GLY A 127 -14.51 -27.99 -1.92
CA GLY A 127 -15.52 -27.02 -2.31
C GLY A 127 -15.49 -26.66 -3.80
N VAL A 128 -16.01 -25.48 -4.13
CA VAL A 128 -16.02 -24.97 -5.50
C VAL A 128 -15.22 -23.68 -5.58
N THR A 129 -14.19 -23.66 -6.43
CA THR A 129 -13.43 -22.45 -6.75
C THR A 129 -14.03 -21.77 -7.96
N ARG A 130 -14.09 -20.44 -7.92
CA ARG A 130 -14.54 -19.59 -9.01
C ARG A 130 -13.41 -18.73 -9.51
N HIS A 131 -13.33 -18.60 -10.82
CA HIS A 131 -12.35 -17.76 -11.50
C HIS A 131 -13.01 -16.88 -12.55
N ASP A 132 -12.94 -15.56 -12.34
CA ASP A 132 -13.20 -14.59 -13.40
C ASP A 132 -11.90 -14.34 -14.16
N SER A 133 -11.83 -14.82 -15.40
CA SER A 133 -10.64 -14.72 -16.24
C SER A 133 -10.33 -13.29 -16.73
N VAL A 134 -11.30 -12.38 -16.70
CA VAL A 134 -11.11 -11.01 -17.18
C VAL A 134 -10.43 -10.16 -16.09
N ASP A 135 -10.91 -10.25 -14.85
CA ASP A 135 -10.32 -9.55 -13.70
C ASP A 135 -9.24 -10.38 -12.98
N GLU A 136 -8.97 -11.60 -13.45
CA GLU A 136 -8.08 -12.59 -12.83
C GLU A 136 -8.41 -12.82 -11.33
N LEU A 137 -9.70 -12.86 -11.01
CA LEU A 137 -10.22 -12.96 -9.64
C LEU A 137 -10.56 -14.38 -9.25
N TRP A 138 -10.18 -14.74 -8.03
CA TRP A 138 -10.39 -16.07 -7.49
C TRP A 138 -11.15 -16.00 -6.17
N SER A 139 -12.22 -16.77 -6.09
CA SER A 139 -13.07 -16.91 -4.91
C SER A 139 -13.38 -18.38 -4.67
N THR A 140 -13.35 -18.85 -3.42
CA THR A 140 -13.64 -20.25 -3.10
C THR A 140 -14.86 -20.31 -2.20
N LEU A 141 -15.76 -21.23 -2.53
CA LEU A 141 -16.89 -21.66 -1.73
C LEU A 141 -16.48 -22.97 -1.02
N PRO A 142 -16.06 -22.93 0.25
CA PRO A 142 -15.66 -24.13 0.99
C PRO A 142 -16.83 -25.11 1.08
N ALA A 143 -16.56 -26.41 0.96
CA ALA A 143 -17.61 -27.46 0.99
C ALA A 143 -18.54 -27.29 2.20
N GLN A 144 -17.98 -27.05 3.39
CA GLN A 144 -18.73 -26.82 4.64
C GLN A 144 -19.70 -25.63 4.61
N ASP A 145 -19.51 -24.66 3.71
CA ASP A 145 -20.39 -23.49 3.56
C ASP A 145 -21.50 -23.72 2.54
N ILE A 146 -21.41 -24.77 1.71
CA ILE A 146 -22.31 -24.98 0.57
C ILE A 146 -22.93 -26.37 0.51
N THR A 147 -22.41 -27.38 1.20
CA THR A 147 -22.96 -28.75 1.18
C THR A 147 -22.60 -29.51 2.47
N LEU A 148 -23.35 -30.57 2.75
CA LEU A 148 -23.08 -31.51 3.84
C LEU A 148 -22.08 -32.61 3.45
N GLY A 149 -21.68 -32.68 2.17
CA GLY A 149 -20.75 -33.68 1.67
C GLY A 149 -19.44 -33.05 1.21
N ASN A 150 -18.40 -33.86 1.18
CA ASN A 150 -17.13 -33.48 0.56
C ASN A 150 -17.08 -34.03 -0.86
N ASN A 151 -16.06 -33.66 -1.64
CA ASN A 151 -15.86 -34.21 -2.98
C ASN A 151 -17.00 -33.86 -3.94
N ILE A 152 -17.05 -32.58 -4.29
CA ILE A 152 -17.95 -32.08 -5.33
C ILE A 152 -17.36 -32.52 -6.66
N ALA A 153 -18.07 -33.42 -7.33
CA ALA A 153 -17.64 -34.10 -8.55
C ALA A 153 -18.22 -33.49 -9.82
N ALA A 154 -19.28 -32.70 -9.72
CA ALA A 154 -19.95 -32.09 -10.87
C ALA A 154 -20.56 -30.73 -10.52
N VAL A 155 -20.54 -29.82 -11.47
CA VAL A 155 -21.18 -28.50 -11.37
C VAL A 155 -21.98 -28.18 -12.63
N VAL A 156 -23.25 -27.82 -12.47
CA VAL A 156 -24.13 -27.45 -13.59
C VAL A 156 -24.92 -26.19 -13.24
N GLN A 157 -25.08 -25.28 -14.20
CA GLN A 157 -25.97 -24.12 -14.08
C GLN A 157 -27.33 -24.40 -14.72
N ASP A 158 -28.42 -24.16 -14.00
CA ASP A 158 -29.77 -24.32 -14.52
C ASP A 158 -30.28 -23.09 -15.29
N GLN A 159 -31.48 -23.17 -15.86
CA GLN A 159 -32.08 -22.08 -16.64
C GLN A 159 -32.31 -20.80 -15.83
N ARG A 160 -32.54 -20.91 -14.51
CA ARG A 160 -32.74 -19.78 -13.60
C ARG A 160 -31.43 -19.11 -13.19
N GLY A 161 -30.30 -19.75 -13.48
CA GLY A 161 -28.97 -19.27 -13.12
C GLY A 161 -28.49 -19.78 -11.76
N ASP A 162 -29.22 -20.72 -11.15
CA ASP A 162 -28.76 -21.43 -9.96
C ASP A 162 -27.77 -22.53 -10.35
N PHE A 163 -26.93 -22.90 -9.40
CA PHE A 163 -25.92 -23.92 -9.58
C PHE A 163 -26.28 -25.18 -8.80
N TRP A 164 -26.05 -26.32 -9.42
CA TRP A 164 -26.26 -27.64 -8.84
C TRP A 164 -24.90 -28.31 -8.69
N PHE A 165 -24.57 -28.67 -7.45
CA PHE A 165 -23.34 -29.34 -7.08
C PHE A 165 -23.65 -30.81 -6.76
N GLY A 166 -23.16 -31.70 -7.60
CA GLY A 166 -23.18 -33.13 -7.34
C GLY A 166 -21.97 -33.52 -6.51
N SER A 167 -22.18 -34.08 -5.33
CA SER A 167 -21.11 -34.69 -4.53
C SER A 167 -21.36 -36.17 -4.32
N ARG A 168 -20.43 -36.87 -3.67
CA ARG A 168 -20.60 -38.28 -3.35
C ARG A 168 -21.74 -38.45 -2.32
N GLY A 169 -22.93 -38.77 -2.81
CA GLY A 169 -24.10 -39.10 -2.00
C GLY A 169 -25.05 -37.94 -1.70
N ASN A 170 -24.80 -36.74 -2.23
CA ASN A 170 -25.77 -35.65 -2.16
C ASN A 170 -25.77 -34.80 -3.43
N LEU A 171 -26.86 -34.03 -3.57
CA LEU A 171 -27.02 -32.99 -4.56
C LEU A 171 -27.38 -31.70 -3.83
N THR A 172 -26.64 -30.63 -4.07
CA THR A 172 -26.91 -29.33 -3.43
C THR A 172 -27.21 -28.27 -4.47
N ARG A 173 -28.25 -27.48 -4.24
CA ARG A 173 -28.57 -26.29 -5.03
C ARG A 173 -27.97 -25.06 -4.35
N TYR A 174 -27.27 -24.24 -5.12
CA TYR A 174 -26.67 -22.98 -4.72
C TYR A 174 -27.24 -21.83 -5.55
N THR A 175 -27.83 -20.85 -4.86
CA THR A 175 -28.33 -19.62 -5.47
C THR A 175 -27.36 -18.49 -5.15
N PRO A 176 -26.56 -18.00 -6.12
CA PRO A 176 -25.64 -16.91 -5.88
C PRO A 176 -26.40 -15.63 -5.56
N SER A 177 -25.89 -14.85 -4.61
CA SER A 177 -26.37 -13.49 -4.40
C SER A 177 -26.02 -12.66 -5.63
N ARG A 178 -26.98 -11.83 -6.09
CA ARG A 178 -26.74 -10.77 -7.07
C ARG A 178 -26.91 -9.37 -6.47
N ALA A 179 -27.10 -9.31 -5.16
CA ALA A 179 -27.25 -8.05 -4.44
C ALA A 179 -25.89 -7.34 -4.35
N GLN A 180 -25.90 -6.02 -4.51
CA GLN A 180 -24.71 -5.22 -4.32
C GLN A 180 -24.25 -5.30 -2.85
N PRO A 181 -22.98 -5.67 -2.57
CA PRO A 181 -22.49 -5.74 -1.20
C PRO A 181 -22.25 -4.33 -0.65
N ARG A 182 -22.11 -4.25 0.68
CA ARG A 182 -21.83 -2.99 1.37
C ARG A 182 -20.48 -2.42 0.92
N SER A 183 -20.42 -1.10 0.81
CA SER A 183 -19.19 -0.37 0.55
C SER A 183 -18.19 -0.55 1.71
N PRO A 184 -16.89 -0.67 1.41
CA PRO A 184 -15.87 -0.81 2.43
C PRO A 184 -15.65 0.50 3.17
N GLN A 185 -15.11 0.40 4.38
CA GLN A 185 -14.62 1.53 5.13
C GLN A 185 -13.12 1.73 4.91
N ILE A 186 -12.69 2.98 4.87
CA ILE A 186 -11.29 3.39 4.67
C ILE A 186 -10.84 4.19 5.89
N THR A 187 -9.78 3.71 6.53
CA THR A 187 -9.08 4.43 7.59
C THR A 187 -7.64 4.70 7.15
N VAL A 188 -7.20 5.95 7.21
CA VAL A 188 -5.84 6.36 6.86
C VAL A 188 -5.08 6.64 8.15
N VAL A 189 -4.03 5.86 8.38
CA VAL A 189 -3.12 6.04 9.51
C VAL A 189 -1.84 6.67 8.99
N ALA A 190 -1.61 7.94 9.33
CA ALA A 190 -0.40 8.68 9.04
C ALA A 190 0.14 9.32 10.32
N GLU A 191 0.41 10.63 10.30
CA GLU A 191 0.74 11.40 11.52
C GLU A 191 -0.45 11.48 12.48
N LYS A 192 -1.65 11.42 11.90
CA LYS A 192 -2.94 11.28 12.59
C LYS A 192 -3.73 10.18 11.89
N GLU A 193 -4.72 9.66 12.59
CA GLU A 193 -5.69 8.73 12.03
C GLU A 193 -6.86 9.54 11.46
N PHE A 194 -7.19 9.28 10.20
CA PHE A 194 -8.30 9.89 9.46
C PHE A 194 -9.26 8.78 9.03
N ASP A 195 -10.56 9.04 9.07
CA ASP A 195 -11.57 8.12 8.57
C ASP A 195 -12.32 8.68 7.36
N GLU A 196 -13.22 7.89 6.79
CA GLU A 196 -14.05 8.31 5.66
C GLU A 196 -15.02 9.46 5.97
N HIS A 197 -15.36 9.70 7.25
CA HIS A 197 -16.25 10.79 7.65
C HIS A 197 -15.54 12.15 7.54
N GLU A 198 -14.23 12.18 7.73
CA GLU A 198 -13.43 13.40 7.55
C GLU A 198 -13.34 13.83 6.07
N SER A 199 -13.65 12.94 5.12
CA SER A 199 -13.73 13.14 3.65
C SER A 199 -12.43 13.59 2.96
N VAL A 200 -11.49 14.17 3.70
CA VAL A 200 -10.18 14.66 3.28
C VAL A 200 -9.13 14.28 4.33
N ALA A 201 -8.17 13.44 3.95
CA ALA A 201 -7.01 13.12 4.77
C ALA A 201 -5.83 14.03 4.38
N GLU A 202 -5.28 14.77 5.34
CA GLU A 202 -4.12 15.64 5.12
C GLU A 202 -2.81 14.90 5.37
N LEU A 203 -1.96 14.86 4.34
CA LEU A 203 -0.73 14.09 4.32
C LEU A 203 0.47 14.99 4.00
N THR A 204 1.64 14.65 4.53
CA THR A 204 2.89 15.35 4.23
C THR A 204 3.66 14.63 3.14
N ALA A 205 4.10 15.36 2.11
CA ALA A 205 4.90 14.82 1.02
C ALA A 205 6.15 14.10 1.54
N GLY A 206 6.40 12.90 1.01
CA GLY A 206 7.52 12.05 1.39
C GLY A 206 7.33 11.25 2.67
N ARG A 207 6.22 11.41 3.41
CA ARG A 207 5.86 10.54 4.53
C ARG A 207 4.95 9.40 4.08
N ARG A 208 5.06 8.25 4.76
CA ARG A 208 4.24 7.06 4.50
C ARG A 208 2.89 7.20 5.20
N ALA A 209 1.83 6.78 4.51
CA ALA A 209 0.50 6.58 5.05
C ALA A 209 0.11 5.11 4.90
N VAL A 210 -0.49 4.52 5.93
CA VAL A 210 -1.06 3.17 5.89
C VAL A 210 -2.56 3.30 5.71
N LEU A 211 -3.08 2.73 4.64
CA LEU A 211 -4.51 2.68 4.39
C LEU A 211 -5.04 1.33 4.85
N LYS A 212 -5.95 1.35 5.81
CA LYS A 212 -6.66 0.18 6.34
C LYS A 212 -8.06 0.14 5.73
N LEU A 213 -8.45 -1.04 5.28
CA LEU A 213 -9.70 -1.35 4.62
C LEU A 213 -10.48 -2.31 5.49
N SER A 214 -11.75 -2.02 5.73
CA SER A 214 -12.64 -2.93 6.46
C SER A 214 -14.01 -3.01 5.80
N VAL A 215 -14.76 -4.07 6.04
CA VAL A 215 -16.14 -4.20 5.56
C VAL A 215 -16.88 -5.18 6.44
N VAL A 216 -18.16 -4.91 6.69
CA VAL A 216 -19.04 -5.81 7.42
C VAL A 216 -19.81 -6.66 6.41
N ASP A 217 -19.39 -7.93 6.29
CA ASP A 217 -20.07 -8.96 5.49
C ASP A 217 -20.07 -10.29 6.26
N LEU A 218 -21.26 -10.82 6.51
CA LEU A 218 -21.47 -12.07 7.25
C LEU A 218 -21.50 -13.31 6.33
N LYS A 219 -21.64 -13.14 5.02
CA LYS A 219 -21.67 -14.24 4.04
C LYS A 219 -20.28 -14.61 3.55
N THR A 220 -19.40 -13.62 3.47
CA THR A 220 -18.01 -13.80 3.00
C THR A 220 -17.05 -13.86 4.17
N ARG A 221 -16.36 -14.99 4.29
CA ARG A 221 -15.30 -15.23 5.28
C ARG A 221 -14.21 -14.17 5.19
N ALA A 222 -13.69 -13.72 6.34
CA ALA A 222 -12.76 -12.60 6.42
C ALA A 222 -11.50 -12.79 5.54
N GLU A 223 -10.93 -14.00 5.56
CA GLU A 223 -9.74 -14.39 4.78
C GLU A 223 -10.00 -14.48 3.26
N SER A 224 -11.28 -14.56 2.87
CA SER A 224 -11.70 -14.64 1.47
C SER A 224 -12.15 -13.31 0.89
N ARG A 225 -12.26 -12.26 1.72
CA ARG A 225 -12.62 -10.91 1.27
C ARG A 225 -11.56 -10.39 0.28
N ARG A 226 -12.01 -9.58 -0.66
CA ARG A 226 -11.15 -8.95 -1.66
C ARG A 226 -11.46 -7.49 -1.78
N PHE A 227 -10.41 -6.70 -1.97
CA PHE A 227 -10.50 -5.27 -2.23
C PHE A 227 -9.72 -4.92 -3.49
N ARG A 228 -10.26 -4.04 -4.31
CA ARG A 228 -9.53 -3.37 -5.38
C ARG A 228 -9.56 -1.87 -5.15
N TRP A 229 -8.51 -1.18 -5.57
CA TRP A 229 -8.43 0.27 -5.43
C TRP A 229 -7.80 0.93 -6.64
N GLN A 230 -8.13 2.20 -6.82
CA GLN A 230 -7.63 3.06 -7.88
C GLN A 230 -7.36 4.45 -7.33
N PHE A 231 -6.33 5.10 -7.85
CA PHE A 231 -6.09 6.52 -7.66
C PHE A 231 -6.48 7.27 -8.92
N ALA A 232 -7.22 8.37 -8.76
CA ALA A 232 -7.55 9.29 -9.84
C ALA A 232 -7.40 10.75 -9.39
N SER A 233 -7.31 11.67 -10.34
CA SER A 233 -7.36 13.11 -10.05
C SER A 233 -8.76 13.55 -9.63
N ASP A 234 -9.80 12.95 -10.21
CA ASP A 234 -11.20 13.26 -9.94
C ASP A 234 -12.05 11.97 -9.80
N LYS A 235 -13.01 11.99 -8.88
CA LYS A 235 -13.98 10.92 -8.65
C LYS A 235 -14.83 10.65 -9.89
N SER A 236 -15.13 11.67 -10.69
CA SER A 236 -15.97 11.54 -11.89
C SER A 236 -15.36 10.66 -12.99
N SER A 237 -14.04 10.53 -13.01
CA SER A 237 -13.30 9.72 -13.99
C SER A 237 -13.27 8.22 -13.67
N ILE A 238 -13.83 7.81 -12.52
CA ILE A 238 -13.74 6.44 -12.03
C ILE A 238 -14.96 5.64 -12.50
N ASP A 239 -14.71 4.69 -13.40
CA ASP A 239 -15.67 3.68 -13.81
C ASP A 239 -15.70 2.54 -12.77
N ALA A 240 -16.83 2.39 -12.09
CA ALA A 240 -17.04 1.40 -11.03
C ALA A 240 -17.53 0.04 -11.56
N SER A 241 -17.74 -0.10 -12.87
CA SER A 241 -18.27 -1.31 -13.48
C SER A 241 -17.33 -2.53 -13.31
N ARG A 242 -17.91 -3.72 -13.44
CA ARG A 242 -17.15 -4.96 -13.53
C ARG A 242 -16.26 -4.92 -14.78
N HIS A 243 -15.03 -5.41 -14.69
CA HIS A 243 -14.03 -5.35 -15.78
C HIS A 243 -13.53 -3.95 -16.17
N ALA A 244 -13.89 -2.90 -15.41
CA ALA A 244 -13.38 -1.55 -15.63
C ALA A 244 -11.84 -1.48 -15.54
N ARG A 245 -11.24 -0.73 -16.47
CA ARG A 245 -9.78 -0.51 -16.52
C ARG A 245 -9.34 0.53 -15.49
N GLY A 246 -8.09 0.41 -15.03
CA GLY A 246 -7.47 1.39 -14.11
C GLY A 246 -7.51 1.01 -12.64
N TRP A 247 -8.35 0.04 -12.26
CA TRP A 247 -8.28 -0.59 -10.94
C TRP A 247 -7.02 -1.45 -10.82
N LEU A 248 -6.36 -1.36 -9.67
CA LEU A 248 -5.31 -2.31 -9.33
C LEU A 248 -5.91 -3.70 -9.10
N PRO A 249 -5.16 -4.79 -9.37
CA PRO A 249 -5.65 -6.15 -9.17
C PRO A 249 -6.19 -6.34 -7.75
N ALA A 250 -7.35 -6.99 -7.61
CA ALA A 250 -7.93 -7.13 -6.28
C ALA A 250 -7.10 -8.06 -5.41
N ARG A 251 -7.00 -7.72 -4.12
CA ARG A 251 -6.13 -8.39 -3.17
C ARG A 251 -6.85 -8.76 -1.88
N ARG A 252 -6.22 -9.61 -1.06
CA ARG A 252 -6.74 -10.08 0.24
C ARG A 252 -6.38 -9.13 1.37
N GLU A 253 -5.32 -8.37 1.15
CA GLU A 253 -4.72 -7.47 2.11
C GLU A 253 -5.73 -6.39 2.46
N THR A 254 -6.02 -6.31 3.75
CA THR A 254 -6.88 -5.28 4.34
C THR A 254 -6.11 -4.00 4.65
N GLN A 255 -4.82 -3.94 4.29
CA GLN A 255 -4.03 -2.73 4.44
C GLN A 255 -2.93 -2.65 3.40
N PHE A 256 -2.59 -1.43 3.00
CA PHE A 256 -1.44 -1.17 2.13
C PHE A 256 -0.77 0.15 2.46
N GLU A 257 0.52 0.24 2.17
CA GLU A 257 1.30 1.46 2.33
C GLU A 257 1.22 2.32 1.07
N TRP A 258 1.12 3.63 1.25
CA TRP A 258 1.17 4.62 0.19
C TRP A 258 2.08 5.78 0.56
N GLN A 259 2.85 6.26 -0.43
CA GLN A 259 3.77 7.37 -0.28
C GLN A 259 3.92 8.09 -1.61
N THR A 260 3.97 9.42 -1.56
CA THR A 260 4.29 10.25 -2.73
C THR A 260 5.10 11.47 -2.32
N ASN A 261 6.03 11.88 -3.19
CA ASN A 261 6.78 13.14 -3.05
C ASN A 261 6.08 14.30 -3.77
N ARG A 262 5.04 14.02 -4.55
CA ARG A 262 4.32 15.03 -5.32
C ARG A 262 3.16 15.57 -4.49
N ALA A 263 3.26 16.84 -4.12
CA ALA A 263 2.16 17.59 -3.54
C ALA A 263 0.99 17.68 -4.52
N GLY A 264 -0.23 17.68 -4.01
CA GLY A 264 -1.45 17.69 -4.81
C GLY A 264 -2.61 16.97 -4.14
N THR A 265 -3.75 16.98 -4.81
CA THR A 265 -4.95 16.28 -4.37
C THR A 265 -5.12 15.00 -5.18
N TYR A 266 -5.36 13.90 -4.49
CA TYR A 266 -5.63 12.60 -5.07
C TYR A 266 -6.99 12.10 -4.58
N SER A 267 -7.74 11.46 -5.46
CA SER A 267 -8.95 10.72 -5.10
C SER A 267 -8.62 9.24 -5.07
N LEU A 268 -8.72 8.63 -3.88
CA LEU A 268 -8.68 7.18 -3.72
C LEU A 268 -10.10 6.63 -3.81
N ALA A 269 -10.30 5.64 -4.66
CA ALA A 269 -11.50 4.82 -4.66
C ALA A 269 -11.17 3.38 -4.27
N VAL A 270 -12.00 2.79 -3.40
CA VAL A 270 -11.88 1.39 -2.98
C VAL A 270 -13.21 0.68 -3.18
N GLN A 271 -13.16 -0.52 -3.76
CA GLN A 271 -14.31 -1.41 -3.88
C GLN A 271 -14.05 -2.72 -3.15
N TYR A 272 -15.11 -3.21 -2.52
CA TYR A 272 -15.17 -4.56 -1.95
C TYR A 272 -15.79 -5.53 -2.97
N ILE A 273 -15.28 -6.75 -3.00
CA ILE A 273 -15.78 -7.84 -3.82
C ILE A 273 -16.14 -9.00 -2.89
N ASP A 274 -17.41 -9.39 -2.91
CA ASP A 274 -17.93 -10.46 -2.04
C ASP A 274 -17.54 -11.86 -2.55
N ARG A 275 -17.94 -12.90 -1.81
CA ARG A 275 -17.69 -14.29 -2.23
C ARG A 275 -18.22 -14.54 -3.64
N ASP A 276 -19.40 -14.01 -3.98
CA ASP A 276 -20.14 -14.21 -5.23
C ASP A 276 -19.67 -13.35 -6.40
N LEU A 277 -18.55 -12.65 -6.24
CA LEU A 277 -17.96 -11.75 -7.23
C LEU A 277 -18.86 -10.55 -7.55
N ASN A 278 -19.71 -10.14 -6.60
CA ASN A 278 -20.43 -8.87 -6.67
C ASN A 278 -19.54 -7.73 -6.18
N TYR A 279 -19.63 -6.60 -6.87
CA TYR A 279 -18.83 -5.40 -6.58
C TYR A 279 -19.65 -4.38 -5.81
N SER A 280 -19.10 -3.88 -4.70
CA SER A 280 -19.73 -2.78 -3.95
C SER A 280 -19.70 -1.47 -4.75
N SER A 281 -20.53 -0.51 -4.35
CA SER A 281 -20.28 0.88 -4.74
C SER A 281 -18.93 1.33 -4.17
N PRO A 282 -18.14 2.13 -4.91
CA PRO A 282 -16.83 2.58 -4.46
C PRO A 282 -16.94 3.54 -3.28
N THR A 283 -16.07 3.37 -2.28
CA THR A 283 -15.85 4.35 -1.23
C THR A 283 -14.75 5.30 -1.67
N PHE A 284 -14.99 6.60 -1.57
CA PHE A 284 -14.05 7.63 -2.00
C PHE A 284 -13.45 8.35 -0.81
N LEU A 285 -12.12 8.52 -0.84
CA LEU A 285 -11.41 9.36 0.11
C LEU A 285 -10.49 10.34 -0.63
N THR A 286 -10.55 11.62 -0.24
CA THR A 286 -9.67 12.64 -0.81
C THR A 286 -8.37 12.66 -0.01
N LEU A 287 -7.22 12.51 -0.66
CA LEU A 287 -5.90 12.62 -0.04
C LEU A 287 -5.27 13.94 -0.48
N ARG A 288 -5.08 14.86 0.47
CA ARG A 288 -4.43 16.14 0.22
C ARG A 288 -2.99 16.08 0.69
N VAL A 289 -2.04 16.04 -0.25
CA VAL A 289 -0.62 15.97 0.05
C VAL A 289 -0.01 17.37 0.01
N SER A 290 0.41 17.87 1.16
CA SER A 290 1.08 19.15 1.31
C SER A 290 2.60 18.97 1.27
N PRO A 291 3.36 19.91 0.67
CA PRO A 291 4.82 19.88 0.72
C PRO A 291 5.31 20.05 2.16
N VAL A 292 6.53 19.56 2.45
CA VAL A 292 7.16 19.79 3.75
C VAL A 292 7.37 21.30 3.94
N TRP A 293 7.24 21.80 5.17
CA TRP A 293 7.27 23.24 5.48
C TRP A 293 8.48 23.98 4.88
N TYR A 294 9.64 23.34 4.80
CA TYR A 294 10.86 23.94 4.23
C TYR A 294 10.87 24.00 2.69
N ALA A 295 9.98 23.27 2.02
CA ALA A 295 9.77 23.39 0.58
C ALA A 295 8.76 24.51 0.23
N ASN A 296 8.09 25.09 1.23
CA ASN A 296 7.18 26.21 1.02
C ASN A 296 7.94 27.55 1.08
N ALA A 297 8.14 28.17 -0.09
CA ALA A 297 8.85 29.45 -0.23
C ALA A 297 8.25 30.58 0.63
N TRP A 298 6.93 30.55 0.87
CA TRP A 298 6.27 31.55 1.71
C TRP A 298 6.68 31.48 3.19
N ILE A 299 7.11 30.30 3.66
CA ILE A 299 7.54 30.09 5.05
C ILE A 299 9.06 30.27 5.17
N THR A 300 9.83 29.72 4.23
CA THR A 300 11.29 29.74 4.29
C THR A 300 11.90 31.12 4.01
N VAL A 301 11.31 31.91 3.11
CA VAL A 301 11.85 33.23 2.77
C VAL A 301 11.77 34.20 3.96
N PRO A 302 10.62 34.37 4.65
CA PRO A 302 10.55 35.22 5.84
C PRO A 302 11.37 34.68 7.01
N GLY A 303 11.33 33.37 7.25
CA GLY A 303 12.10 32.74 8.33
C GLY A 303 13.61 32.88 8.15
N GLY A 304 14.10 32.66 6.93
CA GLY A 304 15.50 32.89 6.57
C GLY A 304 15.90 34.36 6.68
N GLY A 305 15.02 35.28 6.25
CA GLY A 305 15.22 36.73 6.41
C GLY A 305 15.32 37.15 7.88
N ALA A 306 14.45 36.64 8.74
CA ALA A 306 14.49 36.90 10.19
C ALA A 306 15.76 36.34 10.84
N ALA A 307 16.19 35.13 10.45
CA ALA A 307 17.43 34.53 10.94
C ALA A 307 18.66 35.36 10.53
N LEU A 308 18.73 35.78 9.27
CA LEU A 308 19.79 36.68 8.79
C LEU A 308 19.74 38.04 9.49
N GLY A 309 18.54 38.56 9.75
CA GLY A 309 18.32 39.78 10.52
C GLY A 309 18.85 39.67 11.95
N LEU A 310 18.60 38.54 12.64
CA LEU A 310 19.13 38.26 13.98
C LEU A 310 20.66 38.13 13.97
N VAL A 311 21.24 37.46 12.97
CA VAL A 311 22.70 37.39 12.81
C VAL A 311 23.30 38.77 12.59
N GLY A 312 22.69 39.58 11.72
CA GLY A 312 23.08 40.98 11.49
C GLY A 312 22.96 41.82 12.76
N TRP A 313 21.85 41.69 13.49
CA TRP A 313 21.62 42.37 14.76
C TRP A 313 22.64 41.98 15.83
N ALA A 314 22.95 40.68 15.97
CA ALA A 314 23.98 40.21 16.89
C ALA A 314 25.36 40.78 16.55
N PHE A 315 25.69 40.91 15.25
CA PHE A 315 26.92 41.54 14.80
C PHE A 315 26.96 43.04 15.13
N ILE A 316 25.87 43.76 14.89
CA ILE A 316 25.73 45.18 15.25
C ILE A 316 25.81 45.37 16.76
N ALA A 317 25.07 44.60 17.55
CA ALA A 317 25.09 44.66 19.01
C ALA A 317 26.49 44.38 19.57
N ARG A 318 27.19 43.36 19.04
CA ARG A 318 28.59 43.07 19.40
C ARG A 318 29.50 44.25 19.07
N SER A 319 29.33 44.87 17.90
CA SER A 319 30.11 46.05 17.50
C SER A 319 29.84 47.26 18.42
N LEU A 320 28.59 47.47 18.84
CA LEU A 320 28.19 48.55 19.74
C LEU A 320 28.73 48.33 21.16
N VAL A 321 28.72 47.10 21.66
CA VAL A 321 29.31 46.76 22.96
C VAL A 321 30.82 46.99 22.95
N ILE A 322 31.51 46.57 21.87
CA ILE A 322 32.95 46.82 21.72
C ILE A 322 33.24 48.33 21.68
N ARG A 323 32.43 49.12 20.97
CA ARG A 323 32.56 50.60 20.94
C ARG A 323 32.36 51.21 22.33
N ARG A 324 31.28 50.86 23.03
CA ARG A 324 31.01 51.33 24.40
C ARG A 324 32.10 50.96 25.39
N LYS A 325 32.69 49.77 25.24
CA LYS A 325 33.81 49.33 26.10
C LYS A 325 35.04 50.20 25.91
N ARG A 326 35.37 50.56 24.65
CA ARG A 326 36.47 51.50 24.35
C ARG A 326 36.23 52.90 24.92
N GLU A 327 35.00 53.40 24.81
CA GLU A 327 34.63 54.71 25.38
C GLU A 327 34.71 54.71 26.93
N ALA A 328 34.29 53.62 27.58
CA ALA A 328 34.38 53.48 29.03
C ALA A 328 35.82 53.38 29.53
N GLU A 329 36.69 52.68 28.80
CA GLU A 329 38.13 52.62 29.08
C GLU A 329 38.77 54.02 29.01
N GLN A 330 38.47 54.80 27.97
CA GLN A 330 38.95 56.18 27.83
C GLN A 330 38.42 57.12 28.93
N LEU A 331 37.16 56.96 29.34
CA LEU A 331 36.58 57.78 30.42
C LEU A 331 37.24 57.46 31.77
N ARG A 332 37.57 56.19 32.00
CA ARG A 332 38.22 55.69 33.22
C ARG A 332 39.65 56.20 33.34
N GLU A 333 40.39 56.26 32.23
CA GLU A 333 41.71 56.87 32.18
C GLU A 333 41.65 58.37 32.55
N ARG A 334 40.70 59.13 32.00
CA ARG A 334 40.52 60.55 32.33
C ARG A 334 40.19 60.80 33.80
N LEU A 335 39.34 59.96 34.40
CA LEU A 335 38.99 60.06 35.82
C LEU A 335 40.18 59.77 36.73
N LEU A 336 41.00 58.77 36.40
CA LEU A 336 42.23 58.45 37.14
C LEU A 336 43.25 59.58 37.08
N GLU A 337 43.39 60.25 35.93
CA GLU A 337 44.25 61.44 35.81
C GLU A 337 43.74 62.60 36.67
N GLN A 338 42.42 62.83 36.72
CA GLN A 338 41.83 63.87 37.57
C GLN A 338 42.01 63.58 39.06
N GLU A 339 41.79 62.33 39.50
CA GLU A 339 42.02 61.94 40.90
C GLU A 339 43.49 62.12 41.31
N ARG A 340 44.43 61.78 40.42
CA ARG A 340 45.86 61.93 40.69
C ARG A 340 46.23 63.40 40.90
N ARG A 341 45.77 64.28 40.00
CA ARG A 341 45.97 65.74 40.13
C ARG A 341 45.32 66.32 41.39
N ALA A 342 44.12 65.85 41.73
CA ALA A 342 43.41 66.30 42.92
C ALA A 342 44.15 65.88 44.21
N ARG A 343 44.70 64.66 44.27
CA ARG A 343 45.51 64.18 45.41
C ARG A 343 46.82 64.95 45.55
N GLU A 344 47.50 65.25 44.44
CA GLU A 344 48.72 66.05 44.45
C GLU A 344 48.45 67.46 45.00
N LEU A 345 47.35 68.10 44.59
CA LEU A 345 46.92 69.41 45.12
C LEU A 345 46.55 69.35 46.60
N LEU A 346 45.87 68.28 47.04
CA LEU A 346 45.52 68.07 48.45
C LEU A 346 46.76 67.84 49.32
N GLN A 347 47.73 67.06 48.85
CA GLN A 347 49.00 66.87 49.56
C GLN A 347 49.80 68.17 49.65
N ALA A 348 49.84 68.96 48.57
CA ALA A 348 50.47 70.28 48.59
C ALA A 348 49.81 71.22 49.62
N LYS A 349 48.47 71.27 49.65
CA LYS A 349 47.73 72.08 50.64
C LYS A 349 47.89 71.59 52.07
N ASN A 350 47.90 70.28 52.30
CA ASN A 350 48.10 69.72 53.64
C ASN A 350 49.53 70.01 54.15
N ALA A 351 50.54 69.92 53.30
CA ALA A 351 51.91 70.29 53.65
C ALA A 351 52.05 71.79 53.98
N GLU A 352 51.25 72.65 53.32
CA GLU A 352 51.18 74.09 53.61
C GLU A 352 50.51 74.36 54.97
N LEU A 353 49.43 73.65 55.28
CA LEU A 353 48.73 73.69 56.56
C LEU A 353 49.60 73.24 57.74
N GLU A 354 50.37 72.15 57.58
CA GLU A 354 51.33 71.70 58.61
C GLU A 354 52.45 72.71 58.88
N LYS A 355 52.94 73.39 57.83
CA LYS A 355 53.91 74.49 58.00
C LYS A 355 53.31 75.68 58.75
N ALA A 356 52.05 76.02 58.48
CA ALA A 356 51.37 77.12 59.14
C ALA A 356 51.09 76.83 60.63
N THR A 357 50.72 75.59 60.99
CA THR A 357 50.48 75.20 62.39
C THR A 357 51.78 75.08 63.20
N ALA A 358 52.86 74.59 62.60
CA ALA A 358 54.18 74.57 63.22
C ALA A 358 54.70 75.99 63.52
N ALA A 359 54.49 76.94 62.60
CA ALA A 359 54.84 78.35 62.80
C ALA A 359 54.00 79.01 63.92
N ALA A 360 52.70 78.69 64.00
CA ALA A 360 51.82 79.22 65.05
C ALA A 360 52.18 78.69 66.46
N GLN A 361 52.57 77.42 66.58
CA GLN A 361 52.98 76.83 67.87
C GLN A 361 54.36 77.34 68.33
N ALA A 362 55.29 77.62 67.40
CA ALA A 362 56.57 78.24 67.73
C ALA A 362 56.39 79.69 68.26
N ALA A 363 55.47 80.46 67.67
CA ALA A 363 55.15 81.82 68.10
C ALA A 363 54.48 81.86 69.50
N SER A 364 53.64 80.88 69.82
CA SER A 364 53.01 80.79 71.15
C SER A 364 54.01 80.40 72.24
N LYS A 365 55.03 79.59 71.93
CA LYS A 365 56.02 79.12 72.92
C LYS A 365 57.08 80.19 73.25
N ALA A 366 57.40 81.06 72.28
CA ALA A 366 58.29 82.21 72.51
C ALA A 366 57.63 83.32 73.37
N LYS A 367 56.31 83.50 73.25
CA LYS A 367 55.56 84.48 74.06
C LYS A 367 55.47 84.09 75.54
N SER A 368 55.38 82.80 75.86
CA SER A 368 55.31 82.31 77.24
C SER A 368 56.64 82.35 78.00
N ALA A 369 57.78 82.32 77.30
CA ALA A 369 59.11 82.41 77.93
C ALA A 369 59.54 83.86 78.24
N PHE A 370 58.94 84.86 77.58
CA PHE A 370 59.28 86.27 77.78
C PHE A 370 58.60 86.89 79.02
N LEU A 371 57.50 86.30 79.51
CA LEU A 371 56.73 86.84 80.65
C LEU A 371 57.15 86.28 82.02
N ALA A 372 58.11 85.35 82.10
CA ALA A 372 58.51 84.70 83.34
C ALA A 372 59.78 85.28 84.01
N ASN A 373 60.46 86.28 83.41
CA ASN A 373 61.77 86.77 83.89
C ASN A 373 61.79 88.25 84.34
N MET A 374 60.63 88.81 84.69
CA MET A 374 60.51 90.13 85.32
C MET A 374 59.48 90.07 86.46
N SER A 375 59.94 89.69 87.65
CA SER A 375 59.34 89.95 88.99
C SER A 375 59.70 88.83 89.97
N HIS A 376 60.98 88.71 90.36
CA HIS A 376 61.41 88.91 91.74
C HIS A 376 62.92 88.88 91.87
#